data_AF-A0A5K0VZ95-F1
#
_entry.id   AF-A0A5K0VZ95-F1
#
_cell.length_a   1.000
_cell.length_b   1.000
_cell.length_c   1.000
_cell.angle_alpha   90.00
_cell.angle_beta   90.00
_cell.angle_gamma   90.00
#
_symmetry.space_group_name_H-M   'P 1'
#
loop_
_entity.id
_entity.type
_entity.pdbx_description
1 polymer ?
#
loop_
_entity_poly.entity_id
_entity_poly.type
_entity_poly.pdbx_seq_one_letter_code
_entity_poly.pdbx_strand_id
1 'polypeptide(L)' 'IDENMDDTLANVEGAQGALLKYLNSISSNRWLMIKIFFVLIVFLMIFLFFVA' A
#
# COMPACT_ATOMS: atom_id res chain seq x y z
N ILE A 1 -13.71 33.05 -17.14
CA ILE A 1 -13.95 32.42 -15.82
C ILE A 1 -14.09 30.91 -16.01
N ASP A 2 -14.84 30.44 -17.01
CA ASP A 2 -14.98 29.01 -17.33
C ASP A 2 -13.66 28.31 -17.70
N GLU A 3 -12.78 28.96 -18.47
CA GLU A 3 -11.51 28.37 -18.94
C GLU A 3 -10.58 27.91 -17.80
N ASN A 4 -10.49 28.67 -16.71
CA ASN A 4 -9.70 28.29 -15.52
C ASN A 4 -10.40 27.22 -14.67
N MET A 5 -11.73 27.11 -14.77
CA MET A 5 -12.52 26.13 -14.03
C MET A 5 -12.30 24.75 -14.63
N ASP A 6 -12.30 24.63 -15.96
CA ASP A 6 -11.99 23.39 -16.69
C ASP A 6 -10.56 22.89 -16.41
N ASP A 7 -9.58 23.79 -16.43
CA ASP A 7 -8.18 23.46 -16.09
C ASP A 7 -8.02 23.00 -14.63
N THR A 8 -8.77 23.62 -13.71
CA THR A 8 -8.76 23.23 -12.29
C THR A 8 -9.37 21.84 -12.12
N LEU A 9 -10.46 21.53 -12.81
CA LEU A 9 -11.11 20.22 -12.76
C LEU A 9 -10.19 19.12 -13.32
N ALA A 10 -9.54 19.37 -14.45
CA ALA A 10 -8.59 18.43 -15.04
C ALA A 10 -7.40 18.12 -14.09
N ASN A 11 -6.88 19.14 -13.40
CA ASN A 11 -5.82 18.96 -12.41
C ASN A 11 -6.28 18.17 -11.17
N VAL A 12 -7.49 18.40 -10.68
CA VAL A 12 -8.06 17.66 -9.54
C VAL A 12 -8.32 16.19 -9.90
N GLU A 13 -8.83 15.93 -11.10
CA GLU A 13 -9.08 14.56 -11.58
C GLU A 13 -7.76 13.80 -11.75
N GLY A 14 -6.73 14.44 -12.32
CA GLY A 14 -5.37 13.89 -12.38
C GLY A 14 -4.79 13.57 -11.01
N ALA A 15 -5.00 14.46 -10.02
CA ALA A 15 -4.55 14.24 -8.64
C ALA A 15 -5.29 13.08 -7.97
N GLN A 16 -6.62 12.96 -8.14
CA GLN A 16 -7.39 11.83 -7.62
C GLN A 16 -6.95 10.49 -8.23
N GLY A 17 -6.68 10.45 -9.54
CA GLY A 17 -6.16 9.27 -10.22
C GLY A 17 -4.81 8.81 -9.63
N ALA A 18 -3.91 9.74 -9.33
CA ALA A 18 -2.64 9.43 -8.68
C ALA A 18 -2.82 8.85 -7.27
N LEU A 19 -3.74 9.40 -6.48
CA LEU A 19 -4.07 8.89 -5.14
C LEU A 19 -4.65 7.47 -5.19
N LEU A 20 -5.59 7.20 -6.11
CA LEU A 20 -6.18 5.87 -6.29
C LEU A 20 -5.13 4.85 -6.75
N LYS A 21 -4.20 5.24 -7.63
CA LYS A 21 -3.10 4.38 -8.06
C LYS A 21 -2.16 4.00 -6.91
N TYR A 22 -1.81 4.97 -6.05
CA TYR A 22 -0.98 4.70 -4.87
C TYR A 22 -1.71 3.82 -3.86
N LEU A 23 -2.98 4.11 -3.58
CA LEU A 23 -3.80 3.32 -2.67
C LEU A 23 -3.91 1.87 -3.15
N ASN A 24 -4.17 1.66 -4.44
CA ASN A 24 -4.23 0.32 -5.02
C ASN A 24 -2.87 -0.40 -4.98
N SER A 25 -1.77 0.30 -5.23
CA SER A 25 -0.42 -0.29 -5.15
C SER A 25 -0.07 -0.72 -3.72
N ILE A 26 -0.43 0.09 -2.71
CA ILE A 26 -0.26 -0.27 -1.29
C ILE A 26 -1.15 -1.46 -0.92
N SER A 27 -2.42 -1.45 -1.36
CA SER A 27 -3.38 -2.51 -1.09
C SER A 27 -3.03 -3.85 -1.76
N SER A 28 -2.40 -3.81 -2.95
CA SER A 28 -1.95 -5.00 -3.68
C SER A 28 -0.88 -5.79 -2.92
N ASN A 29 -0.11 -5.13 -2.06
CA ASN A 29 1.01 -5.76 -1.34
C ASN A 29 0.61 -6.41 -0.01
N ARG A 30 -0.69 -6.56 0.27
CA ARG A 30 -1.18 -7.23 1.50
C ARG A 30 -0.62 -8.65 1.65
N TRP A 31 -0.48 -9.39 0.56
CA TRP A 31 0.11 -10.73 0.56
C TRP A 31 1.59 -10.73 0.97
N LEU A 32 2.34 -9.66 0.68
CA LEU A 32 3.73 -9.51 1.09
C LEU A 32 3.83 -9.35 2.61
N MET A 33 2.97 -8.52 3.22
CA MET A 33 2.92 -8.37 4.68
C MET A 33 2.63 -9.71 5.39
N ILE A 34 1.68 -10.50 4.87
CA ILE A 34 1.34 -11.81 5.44
C ILE A 34 2.55 -12.76 5.41
N LYS A 35 3.29 -12.80 4.29
CA LYS A 35 4.51 -13.62 4.17
C LYS A 35 5.59 -13.20 5.17
N ILE A 36 5.83 -11.89 5.32
CA ILE A 36 6.81 -11.38 6.28
C ILE A 36 6.41 -11.76 7.71
N PHE A 37 5.14 -11.57 8.07
CA PHE A 37 4.63 -11.91 9.40
C PHE A 37 4.75 -13.42 9.69
N PHE A 38 4.45 -14.27 8.70
CA PHE A 38 4.59 -15.71 8.83
C PHE A 38 6.06 -16.14 9.08
N VAL A 39 7.01 -15.54 8.36
CA VAL A 39 8.45 -15.79 8.58
C VAL A 39 8.86 -15.44 10.01
N LEU A 40 8.37 -14.31 10.55
CA LEU A 40 8.65 -13.90 11.93
C LEU A 40 8.09 -14.89 12.96
N ILE A 41 6.86 -15.39 12.77
CA ILE A 41 6.24 -16.38 13.65
C ILE A 41 7.04 -17.69 13.64
N VAL A 42 7.41 -18.19 12.46
CA VAL A 42 8.18 -19.44 12.34
C VAL A 42 9.57 -19.28 12.97
N PHE A 43 10.23 -18.15 12.73
CA PHE A 43 11.51 -17.84 13.37
C PHE A 43 11.38 -17.82 14.90
N LEU A 44 10.35 -17.16 15.44
CA LEU A 44 10.09 -17.12 16.87
C LEU A 44 9.85 -18.52 17.45
N MET A 45 9.05 -19.35 16.77
CA MET A 45 8.80 -20.72 17.22
C MET A 45 10.10 -21.52 17.27
N ILE A 46 10.91 -21.50 16.20
CA ILE A 46 12.20 -22.19 16.18
C ILE A 46 13.11 -21.69 17.31
N PHE A 47 13.19 -20.37 17.51
CA PHE A 47 13.99 -19.80 18.59
C PHE A 47 13.55 -20.33 19.97
N LEU A 48 12.25 -20.33 20.26
CA LEU A 48 11.73 -20.79 21.55
C LEU A 48 11.89 -22.29 21.78
N PHE A 49 11.82 -23.12 20.74
CA PHE A 49 11.93 -24.58 20.89
C PHE A 49 13.37 -25.08 20.95
N PHE A 50 14.32 -24.36 20.33
CA PHE A 50 15.70 -24.85 20.15
C PHE A 50 16.76 -24.05 20.91
N VAL A 51 16.48 -22.80 21.32
CA VAL A 51 17.47 -21.92 21.94
C VAL A 51 17.10 -21.52 23.37
N ALA A 52 15.84 -21.18 23.64
CA ALA A 52 15.34 -20.86 24.97
C ALA A 52 15.08 -22.13 25.81
#